data_AF-A0A975PFA9-F1
#
_entry.id   AF-A0A975PFA9-F1
#
_cell.length_a   1.000
_cell.length_b   1.000
_cell.length_c   1.000
_cell.angle_alpha   90.00
_cell.angle_beta   90.00
_cell.angle_gamma   90.00
#
_symmetry.space_group_name_H-M   'P 1'
#
loop_
_entity.id
_entity.type
_entity.pdbx_description
1 polymer ?
#
loop_
_entity_poly.entity_id
_entity_poly.type
_entity_poly.pdbx_seq_one_letter_code
_entity_poly.pdbx_strand_id
1 'polypeptide(L)'
;MTHTATLDSVLASLARPFRGCADTLLDLRECACDGRRVGTCVRAYFELQEEAPDQNEARAGLNGFRHWLEDHVEIAVLDGKNSVCLETWPLMLAGETDLEHFCQKAMNRLRDDRCHKASLIHLEFRFRPALAA
;
A
#
# COMPACT_ATOMS: atom_id res chain seq x y z
N MET A 1 11.02 -15.63 3.32
CA MET A 1 10.15 -16.26 2.31
C MET A 1 9.31 -15.16 1.69
N THR A 2 9.28 -15.13 0.37
CA THR A 2 9.08 -13.94 -0.45
C THR A 2 7.60 -13.55 -0.48
N HIS A 3 7.28 -12.28 -0.20
CA HIS A 3 5.95 -11.66 -0.31
C HIS A 3 5.21 -11.95 -1.63
N THR A 4 5.94 -12.44 -2.64
CA THR A 4 5.51 -12.71 -4.00
C THR A 4 4.56 -13.89 -4.15
N ALA A 5 4.67 -14.97 -3.35
CA ALA A 5 3.82 -16.16 -3.56
C ALA A 5 2.34 -15.91 -3.22
N THR A 6 2.08 -15.17 -2.13
CA THR A 6 0.74 -14.73 -1.76
C THR A 6 0.22 -13.66 -2.72
N LEU A 7 1.10 -12.76 -3.19
CA LEU A 7 0.73 -11.73 -4.16
C LEU A 7 0.33 -12.33 -5.51
N ASP A 8 1.06 -13.34 -6.01
CA ASP A 8 0.73 -14.00 -7.29
C ASP A 8 -0.70 -14.58 -7.26
N SER A 9 -1.14 -15.14 -6.13
CA SER A 9 -2.52 -15.62 -5.95
C SER A 9 -3.54 -14.47 -5.97
N VAL A 10 -3.20 -13.32 -5.37
CA VAL A 10 -4.05 -12.12 -5.37
C VAL A 10 -4.17 -11.55 -6.79
N LEU A 11 -3.05 -11.39 -7.49
CA LEU A 11 -3.02 -10.87 -8.86
C LEU A 11 -3.78 -11.79 -9.83
N ALA A 12 -3.70 -13.12 -9.64
CA ALA A 12 -4.48 -14.06 -10.43
C ALA A 12 -6.00 -13.83 -10.28
N SER A 13 -6.47 -13.47 -9.08
CA SER A 13 -7.88 -13.15 -8.84
C SER A 13 -8.33 -11.83 -9.50
N LEU A 14 -7.38 -10.91 -9.73
CA LEU A 14 -7.63 -9.61 -10.39
C LEU A 14 -7.54 -9.71 -11.92
N ALA A 15 -6.82 -10.69 -12.47
CA ALA A 15 -6.48 -10.75 -13.89
C ALA A 15 -7.70 -10.75 -14.83
N ARG A 16 -8.76 -11.51 -14.47
CA ARG A 16 -9.99 -11.56 -15.28
C ARG A 16 -10.82 -10.27 -15.18
N PRO A 17 -11.21 -9.78 -13.99
CA PRO A 17 -12.00 -8.56 -13.88
C PRO A 17 -11.26 -7.31 -14.38
N PHE A 18 -9.92 -7.27 -14.25
CA PHE A 18 -9.07 -6.13 -14.63
C PHE A 18 -8.24 -6.39 -15.89
N ARG A 19 -8.80 -7.09 -16.88
CA ARG A 19 -8.10 -7.39 -18.14
C ARG A 19 -7.56 -6.16 -18.88
N GLY A 20 -8.20 -5.00 -18.69
CA GLY A 20 -7.77 -3.71 -19.27
C GLY A 20 -6.59 -3.07 -18.54
N CYS A 21 -6.26 -3.54 -17.34
CA CYS A 21 -5.20 -3.04 -16.48
C CYS A 21 -4.04 -4.04 -16.38
N ALA A 22 -3.81 -4.85 -17.43
CA ALA A 22 -2.81 -5.92 -17.41
C ALA A 22 -1.40 -5.38 -17.09
N ASP A 23 -1.03 -4.24 -17.66
CA ASP A 23 0.25 -3.58 -17.39
C ASP A 23 0.37 -3.17 -15.90
N THR A 24 -0.69 -2.59 -15.31
CA THR A 24 -0.74 -2.27 -13.88
C THR A 24 -0.52 -3.51 -13.01
N LEU A 25 -1.13 -4.65 -13.36
CA LEU A 25 -0.97 -5.91 -12.62
C LEU A 25 0.45 -6.50 -12.76
N LEU A 26 1.09 -6.33 -13.93
CA LEU A 26 2.48 -6.73 -14.14
C LEU A 26 3.45 -5.84 -13.36
N ASP A 27 3.27 -4.52 -13.43
CA ASP A 27 4.04 -3.53 -12.68
C ASP A 27 3.94 -3.79 -11.17
N LEU A 28 2.76 -4.16 -10.68
CA LEU A 28 2.55 -4.55 -9.28
C LEU A 28 3.44 -5.71 -8.85
N ARG A 29 3.50 -6.75 -9.68
CA ARG A 29 4.32 -7.92 -9.44
C ARG A 29 5.81 -7.57 -9.41
N GLU A 30 6.26 -6.74 -10.34
CA GLU A 30 7.65 -6.28 -10.38
C GLU A 30 8.01 -5.42 -9.17
N CYS A 31 7.12 -4.49 -8.78
CA CYS A 31 7.33 -3.61 -7.62
C CYS A 31 7.46 -4.41 -6.31
N ALA A 32 6.65 -5.45 -6.15
CA ALA A 32 6.73 -6.33 -4.98
C ALA A 32 8.01 -7.20 -4.96
N CYS A 33 8.54 -7.56 -6.13
CA CYS A 33 9.81 -8.29 -6.25
C CYS A 33 11.03 -7.42 -5.91
N ASP A 34 11.08 -6.17 -6.39
CA ASP A 34 12.21 -5.27 -6.15
C ASP A 34 12.18 -4.67 -4.72
N GLY A 35 11.00 -4.58 -4.10
CA GLY A 35 10.85 -4.11 -2.72
C GLY A 35 11.06 -2.59 -2.52
N ARG A 36 11.49 -1.87 -3.57
CA ARG A 36 11.83 -0.43 -3.52
C ARG A 36 10.65 0.50 -3.81
N ARG A 37 9.58 0.00 -4.44
CA ARG A 37 8.49 0.83 -4.99
C ARG A 37 7.15 0.58 -4.31
N VAL A 38 7.15 0.46 -2.98
CA VAL A 38 5.96 0.12 -2.20
C VAL A 38 4.81 1.13 -2.39
N GLY A 39 5.13 2.42 -2.51
CA GLY A 39 4.15 3.45 -2.83
C GLY A 39 3.46 3.25 -4.19
N THR A 40 4.12 2.61 -5.16
CA THR A 40 3.48 2.22 -6.43
C THR A 40 2.43 1.13 -6.22
N CYS A 41 2.66 0.18 -5.31
CA CYS A 41 1.66 -0.84 -4.99
C CYS A 41 0.39 -0.25 -4.35
N VAL A 42 0.57 0.70 -3.44
CA VAL A 42 -0.55 1.41 -2.82
C VAL A 42 -1.28 2.27 -3.85
N ARG A 43 -0.56 2.99 -4.73
CA ARG A 43 -1.19 3.79 -5.78
C ARG A 43 -2.01 2.94 -6.75
N ALA A 44 -1.45 1.83 -7.21
CA ALA A 44 -2.14 0.90 -8.11
C ALA A 44 -3.42 0.32 -7.50
N TYR A 45 -3.52 0.19 -6.17
CA TYR A 45 -4.79 -0.17 -5.54
C TYR A 45 -5.90 0.86 -5.78
N PHE A 46 -5.60 2.15 -5.62
CA PHE A 46 -6.57 3.22 -5.89
C PHE A 46 -6.90 3.32 -7.38
N GLU A 47 -5.91 3.20 -8.27
CA GLU A 47 -6.14 3.15 -9.72
C GLU A 47 -7.08 1.98 -10.10
N LEU A 48 -6.86 0.79 -9.52
CA LEU A 48 -7.75 -0.36 -9.76
C LEU A 48 -9.13 -0.19 -9.11
N GLN A 49 -9.26 0.53 -8.00
CA GLN A 49 -10.58 0.86 -7.45
C GLN A 49 -11.39 1.75 -8.39
N GLU A 50 -10.74 2.75 -9.01
CA GLU A 50 -11.39 3.67 -9.96
C GLU A 50 -11.84 2.96 -11.24
N GLU A 51 -11.02 2.02 -11.72
CA GLU A 51 -11.30 1.22 -12.92
C GLU A 51 -12.18 -0.03 -12.64
N ALA A 52 -12.62 -0.22 -11.39
CA ALA A 52 -13.33 -1.41 -10.98
C ALA A 52 -14.70 -1.52 -11.66
N PRO A 53 -14.96 -2.58 -12.46
CA PRO A 53 -16.31 -2.80 -12.97
C PRO A 53 -17.24 -3.13 -11.81
N ASP A 54 -18.54 -2.81 -11.97
CA ASP A 54 -19.57 -3.12 -10.98
C ASP A 54 -19.94 -4.62 -11.00
N GLN A 55 -18.96 -5.45 -10.64
CA GLN A 55 -19.01 -6.89 -10.63
C GLN A 55 -18.50 -7.42 -9.29
N ASN A 56 -19.18 -8.44 -8.76
CA ASN A 56 -18.80 -9.05 -7.49
C ASN A 56 -17.38 -9.62 -7.50
N GLU A 57 -16.92 -10.17 -8.64
CA GLU A 57 -15.56 -10.71 -8.80
C GLU A 57 -14.49 -9.62 -8.65
N ALA A 58 -14.70 -8.44 -9.25
CA ALA A 58 -13.77 -7.31 -9.15
C ALA A 58 -13.66 -6.80 -7.70
N ARG A 59 -14.80 -6.65 -7.02
CA ARG A 59 -14.86 -6.24 -5.61
C ARG A 59 -14.16 -7.26 -4.70
N ALA A 60 -14.36 -8.55 -4.93
CA ALA A 60 -13.70 -9.60 -4.16
C ALA A 60 -12.18 -9.60 -4.38
N GLY A 61 -11.72 -9.47 -5.63
CA GLY A 61 -10.30 -9.37 -5.96
C GLY A 61 -9.64 -8.15 -5.34
N LEU A 62 -10.29 -6.97 -5.44
CA LEU A 62 -9.81 -5.74 -4.80
C LEU A 62 -9.75 -5.85 -3.28
N ASN A 63 -10.72 -6.50 -2.65
CA ASN A 63 -10.67 -6.79 -1.23
C ASN A 63 -9.48 -7.68 -0.90
N GLY A 64 -9.22 -8.74 -1.68
CA GLY A 64 -8.03 -9.59 -1.50
C GLY A 64 -6.74 -8.78 -1.59
N PHE A 65 -6.64 -7.88 -2.57
CA PHE A 65 -5.47 -7.03 -2.73
C PHE A 65 -5.28 -6.00 -1.63
N ARG A 66 -6.38 -5.40 -1.16
CA ARG A 66 -6.39 -4.53 0.00
C ARG A 66 -5.81 -5.23 1.23
N HIS A 67 -6.32 -6.41 1.58
CA HIS A 67 -5.84 -7.14 2.76
C HIS A 67 -4.35 -7.48 2.62
N TRP A 68 -3.93 -7.92 1.43
CA TRP A 68 -2.51 -8.18 1.19
C TRP A 68 -1.66 -6.92 1.43
N LEU A 69 -2.08 -5.75 0.96
CA LEU A 69 -1.38 -4.49 1.24
C LEU A 69 -1.37 -4.16 2.74
N GLU A 70 -2.49 -4.25 3.44
CA GLU A 70 -2.59 -3.94 4.87
C GLU A 70 -1.72 -4.88 5.74
N ASP A 71 -1.59 -6.14 5.33
CA ASP A 71 -0.78 -7.16 6.00
C ASP A 71 0.72 -7.00 5.76
N HIS A 72 1.12 -6.55 4.56
CA HIS A 72 2.52 -6.54 4.15
C HIS A 72 3.14 -5.15 4.07
N VAL A 73 2.34 -4.08 4.08
CA VAL A 73 2.80 -2.69 3.99
C VAL A 73 2.49 -1.96 5.29
N GLU A 74 3.42 -1.10 5.68
CA GLU A 74 3.30 -0.16 6.78
C GLU A 74 3.71 1.25 6.35
N ILE A 75 3.34 2.24 7.15
CA ILE A 75 3.75 3.63 6.97
C ILE A 75 4.82 3.92 8.02
N ALA A 76 6.05 4.17 7.59
CA ALA A 76 7.12 4.60 8.45
C ALA A 76 7.09 6.13 8.59
N VAL A 77 7.11 6.60 9.83
CA VAL A 77 7.28 8.01 10.19
C VAL A 77 8.76 8.24 10.46
N LEU A 78 9.40 9.12 9.69
CA LEU A 78 10.84 9.34 9.73
C LEU A 78 11.16 10.78 10.11
N ASP A 79 12.20 10.99 10.91
CA ASP A 79 12.85 12.29 11.02
C ASP A 79 13.46 12.64 9.65
N GLY A 80 12.91 13.64 8.98
CA GLY A 80 13.30 14.02 7.63
C GLY A 80 14.75 14.52 7.53
N LYS A 81 15.41 14.87 8.65
CA LYS A 81 16.81 15.30 8.65
C LYS A 81 17.79 14.12 8.60
N ASN A 82 17.50 13.06 9.34
CA ASN A 82 18.42 11.93 9.52
C ASN A 82 17.88 10.60 8.97
N SER A 83 16.66 10.61 8.42
CA SER A 83 15.91 9.43 7.97
C SER A 83 15.76 8.35 9.05
N VAL A 84 15.79 8.75 10.32
CA VAL A 84 15.62 7.86 11.47
C VAL A 84 14.13 7.56 11.62
N CYS A 85 13.78 6.28 11.66
CA CYS A 85 12.40 5.86 11.94
C CYS A 85 12.03 6.18 13.38
N LEU A 86 11.00 7.00 13.54
CA LEU A 86 10.46 7.43 14.83
C LEU A 86 9.37 6.48 15.30
N GLU A 87 8.50 6.06 14.38
CA GLU A 87 7.44 5.07 14.61
C GLU A 87 6.97 4.46 13.28
N THR A 88 6.15 3.41 13.37
CA THR A 88 5.47 2.79 12.23
C THR A 88 3.98 2.68 12.50
N TRP A 89 3.18 2.91 11.46
CA TRP A 89 1.73 2.77 11.49
C TRP A 89 1.27 1.66 10.56
N PRO A 90 0.22 0.91 10.93
CA PRO A 90 -0.40 -0.03 10.00
C PRO A 90 -1.00 0.73 8.82
N LEU A 91 -0.86 0.16 7.62
CA LEU A 91 -1.62 0.61 6.47
C LEU A 91 -3.09 0.20 6.66
N MET A 92 -4.02 1.15 6.51
CA MET A 92 -5.46 0.93 6.70
C MET A 92 -6.21 1.61 5.55
N LEU A 93 -6.62 0.83 4.54
CA LEU A 93 -7.27 1.29 3.32
C LEU A 93 -8.80 1.06 3.35
N ALA A 94 -9.32 0.41 4.39
CA ALA A 94 -10.75 0.19 4.59
C ALA A 94 -11.57 1.49 4.53
N GLY A 95 -12.44 1.60 3.53
CA GLY A 95 -13.32 2.75 3.34
C GLY A 95 -12.65 3.97 2.71
N GLU A 96 -11.38 3.85 2.33
CA GLU A 96 -10.64 4.87 1.59
C GLU A 96 -10.84 4.64 0.08
N THR A 97 -11.19 5.70 -0.64
CA THR A 97 -11.48 5.65 -2.08
C THR A 97 -10.54 6.52 -2.91
N ASP A 98 -9.71 7.33 -2.25
CA ASP A 98 -8.85 8.30 -2.90
C ASP A 98 -7.50 8.36 -2.18
N LEU A 99 -6.41 8.29 -2.96
CA LEU A 99 -5.05 8.29 -2.45
C LEU A 99 -4.70 9.64 -1.83
N GLU A 100 -5.13 10.75 -2.43
CA GLU A 100 -4.79 12.09 -1.95
C GLU A 100 -5.41 12.33 -0.58
N HIS A 101 -6.71 12.05 -0.45
CA HIS A 101 -7.43 12.11 0.82
C HIS A 101 -6.76 11.21 1.86
N PHE A 102 -6.46 9.95 1.52
CA PHE A 102 -5.78 9.03 2.42
C PHE A 102 -4.46 9.62 2.95
N CYS A 103 -3.61 10.13 2.06
CA CYS A 103 -2.35 10.76 2.42
C CYS A 103 -2.56 12.00 3.30
N GLN A 104 -3.54 12.85 2.97
CA GLN A 104 -3.85 14.04 3.73
C GLN A 104 -4.34 13.72 5.15
N LYS A 105 -5.14 12.66 5.31
CA LYS A 105 -5.60 12.16 6.61
C LYS A 105 -4.44 11.63 7.45
N ALA A 106 -3.51 10.90 6.85
CA ALA A 106 -2.30 10.44 7.53
C ALA A 106 -1.42 11.61 8.00
N MET A 107 -1.23 12.63 7.15
CA MET A 107 -0.50 13.85 7.50
C MET A 107 -1.19 14.65 8.62
N ASN A 108 -2.52 14.75 8.60
CA ASN A 108 -3.27 15.45 9.65
C ASN A 108 -3.17 14.71 10.98
N ARG A 109 -3.29 13.38 10.99
CA ARG A 109 -3.08 12.55 12.18
C ARG A 109 -1.73 12.82 12.83
N LEU A 110 -0.66 12.87 12.02
CA LEU A 110 0.68 13.19 12.51
C LEU A 110 0.76 14.58 13.14
N ARG A 111 0.13 15.58 12.53
CA ARG A 111 0.14 16.97 13.02
C ARG A 111 -0.59 17.12 14.35
N ASP A 112 -1.67 16.37 14.52
CA ASP A 112 -2.44 16.34 15.77
C ASP A 112 -1.68 15.57 16.86
N ASP A 113 -0.97 14.52 16.46
CA ASP A 113 -0.06 13.73 17.29
C ASP A 113 1.29 14.46 17.47
N ARG A 114 1.30 15.51 18.30
CA ARG A 114 2.48 16.38 18.55
C ARG A 114 3.63 15.71 19.31
N CYS A 115 3.74 14.38 19.30
CA CYS A 115 4.73 13.65 20.09
C CYS A 115 6.17 13.81 19.58
N HIS A 116 6.36 14.13 18.30
CA HIS A 116 7.70 14.22 17.71
C HIS A 116 8.27 15.65 17.72
N LYS A 117 9.48 15.80 18.24
CA LYS A 117 10.21 17.09 18.26
C LYS A 117 10.98 17.39 16.97
N ALA A 118 10.78 16.60 15.91
CA ALA A 118 11.50 16.79 14.65
C ALA A 118 10.98 18.03 13.91
N SER A 119 11.89 18.77 13.28
CA SER A 119 11.55 19.95 12.48
C SER A 119 10.95 19.60 11.10
N LEU A 120 11.20 18.38 10.63
CA LEU A 120 10.71 17.82 9.38
C LEU A 120 10.40 16.35 9.59
N ILE A 121 9.23 15.91 9.11
CA ILE A 121 8.84 14.51 9.15
C ILE A 121 8.56 14.05 7.72
N HIS A 122 9.04 12.85 7.38
CA HIS A 122 8.67 12.15 6.16
C HIS A 122 7.78 10.95 6.49
N LEU A 123 6.76 10.73 5.68
CA LEU A 123 5.96 9.51 5.69
C LEU A 123 6.37 8.67 4.48
N GLU A 124 6.65 7.39 4.71
CA GLU A 124 7.09 6.47 3.66
C GLU A 124 6.35 5.14 3.76
N PHE A 125 5.84 4.63 2.63
CA PHE A 125 5.33 3.26 2.56
C PHE A 125 6.50 2.27 2.50
N ARG A 126 6.47 1.25 3.34
CA ARG A 126 7.50 0.20 3.37
C ARG A 126 6.86 -1.17 3.48
N PHE A 127 7.51 -2.17 2.90
CA PHE A 127 7.16 -3.55 3.20
C PHE A 127 7.59 -3.85 4.62
N ARG A 128 6.71 -4.48 5.38
CA ARG A 128 7.04 -4.99 6.71
C ARG A 128 8.22 -5.95 6.57
N PRO A 129 9.22 -5.87 7.47
CA PRO A 129 10.29 -6.85 7.49
C PRO A 129 9.66 -8.23 7.67
N ALA A 130 10.04 -9.18 6.81
CA ALA A 130 9.68 -10.57 7.03
C ALA A 130 10.22 -10.92 8.43
N LEU A 131 9.32 -11.24 9.38
CA LEU A 131 9.71 -11.73 10.69
C LEU A 131 10.73 -12.86 10.43
N ALA A 132 11.97 -12.64 10.84
CA ALA A 132 12.98 -13.68 10.84
C ALA A 132 12.47 -14.74 11.82
N ALA A 133 11.90 -15.82 11.29
CA ALA A 133 11.60 -17.02 12.03
C ALA A 133 12.89 -17.75 12.38
#